data_AF-A0A679I363-F1
#
_entry.id   AF-A0A679I363-F1
#
_cell.length_a   1.000
_cell.length_b   1.000
_cell.length_c   1.000
_cell.angle_alpha   90.00
_cell.angle_beta   90.00
_cell.angle_gamma   90.00
#
_symmetry.space_group_name_H-M   'P 1'
#
loop_
_entity.id
_entity.type
_entity.pdbx_description
1 polymer ?
#
loop_
_entity_poly.entity_id
_entity_poly.type
_entity_poly.pdbx_seq_one_letter_code
_entity_poly.pdbx_strand_id
1 'polypeptide(L)'
;MALKAQYLGKNAVKSLFDKSAPEAFFATTLHSLELASPAADSWGLPVITYAVVPLAEMDAVEVSNWVTNQTRRAATDLMNNPRWHQKTVVMVWEHKHIANEKMVENNPDLMVDLRQLLKLDQLPAEYQVKVPKTWSGANYNYFWIVDYDTSGKPVAFAQQRQDFSGKYSGLPNNDWGVAEVLAAKSKCKRWR
;
A
#
# COMPACT_ATOMS: atom_id res chain seq x y z
N MET A 1 -0.56 18.02 0.45
CA MET A 1 -0.22 16.81 -0.32
C MET A 1 -1.48 16.22 -0.96
N ALA A 2 -1.41 15.65 -2.17
CA ALA A 2 -2.58 15.26 -2.97
C ALA A 2 -3.42 14.13 -2.34
N LEU A 3 -2.77 13.07 -1.84
CA LEU A 3 -3.47 11.95 -1.16
C LEU A 3 -4.28 12.41 0.06
N LYS A 4 -3.69 13.25 0.94
CA LYS A 4 -4.39 13.89 2.06
C LYS A 4 -5.63 14.66 1.59
N ALA A 5 -5.46 15.49 0.55
CA ALA A 5 -6.52 16.42 0.12
C ALA A 5 -7.67 15.72 -0.62
N GLN A 6 -7.40 14.60 -1.30
CA GLN A 6 -8.41 13.94 -2.14
C GLN A 6 -8.94 12.64 -1.58
N TYR A 7 -8.17 11.85 -0.82
CA TYR A 7 -8.58 10.48 -0.47
C TYR A 7 -8.44 10.13 1.02
N LEU A 8 -7.27 10.40 1.61
CA LEU A 8 -6.90 9.82 2.90
C LEU A 8 -7.05 10.78 4.10
N GLY A 9 -7.31 12.06 3.87
CA GLY A 9 -7.40 13.05 4.95
C GLY A 9 -8.81 13.28 5.48
N LYS A 10 -8.91 13.87 6.68
CA LYS A 10 -10.19 14.14 7.38
C LYS A 10 -11.25 14.89 6.56
N ASN A 11 -10.79 15.79 5.70
CA ASN A 11 -11.64 16.62 4.84
C ASN A 11 -11.35 16.34 3.36
N ALA A 12 -11.00 15.09 3.03
CA ALA A 12 -10.71 14.69 1.67
C ALA A 12 -11.94 14.84 0.75
N VAL A 13 -11.73 15.39 -0.44
CA VAL A 13 -12.81 15.64 -1.43
C VAL A 13 -13.49 14.35 -1.89
N LYS A 14 -12.71 13.27 -2.05
CA LYS A 14 -13.13 11.92 -2.45
C LYS A 14 -12.72 10.92 -1.36
N SER A 15 -13.05 11.23 -0.10
CA SER A 15 -12.67 10.42 1.08
C SER A 15 -12.92 8.93 0.86
N LEU A 16 -11.94 8.09 1.19
CA LEU A 16 -12.08 6.62 1.25
C LEU A 16 -12.76 6.14 2.53
N PHE A 17 -13.01 7.05 3.46
CA PHE A 17 -13.63 6.72 4.74
C PHE A 17 -15.00 7.37 4.83
N ASP A 18 -15.98 6.61 5.34
CA ASP A 18 -17.36 7.02 5.59
C ASP A 18 -17.48 7.96 6.80
N LYS A 19 -16.69 9.04 6.78
CA LYS A 19 -16.59 10.09 7.81
C LYS A 19 -16.07 9.62 9.18
N SER A 20 -15.77 8.34 9.35
CA SER A 20 -14.98 7.82 10.47
C SER A 20 -13.49 7.88 10.15
N ALA A 21 -12.66 8.17 11.14
CA ALA A 21 -11.21 8.06 10.97
C ALA A 21 -10.81 6.59 10.81
N PRO A 22 -9.76 6.27 10.03
CA PRO A 22 -9.07 5.00 10.21
C PRO A 22 -8.49 4.93 11.63
N GLU A 23 -8.22 3.72 12.14
CA GLU A 23 -7.66 3.54 13.48
C GLU A 23 -6.15 3.83 13.51
N ALA A 24 -5.44 3.56 12.40
CA ALA A 24 -4.02 3.83 12.29
C ALA A 24 -3.56 3.93 10.82
N PHE A 25 -2.39 4.55 10.64
CA PHE A 25 -1.60 4.48 9.42
C PHE A 25 -0.33 3.69 9.70
N PHE A 26 -0.03 2.69 8.87
CA PHE A 26 1.19 1.88 8.94
C PHE A 26 2.14 2.28 7.81
N ALA A 27 3.44 2.33 8.10
CA ALA A 27 4.50 2.65 7.13
C ALA A 27 5.76 1.80 7.37
N THR A 28 6.57 1.57 6.33
CA THR A 28 7.74 0.67 6.36
C THR A 28 9.07 1.35 6.07
N THR A 29 9.14 2.17 5.03
CA THR A 29 10.32 2.97 4.68
C THR A 29 10.12 4.43 5.09
N LEU A 30 11.22 5.21 5.11
CA LEU A 30 11.14 6.66 5.22
C LEU A 30 10.21 7.27 4.15
N HIS A 31 10.29 6.79 2.91
CA HIS A 31 9.43 7.24 1.82
C HIS A 31 7.94 7.01 2.12
N SER A 32 7.57 5.81 2.60
CA SER A 32 6.20 5.51 2.97
C SER A 32 5.71 6.33 4.18
N LEU A 33 6.60 6.63 5.14
CA LEU A 33 6.30 7.48 6.29
C LEU A 33 6.01 8.92 5.85
N GLU A 34 6.87 9.49 4.99
CA GLU A 34 6.67 10.83 4.42
C GLU A 34 5.34 10.91 3.63
N LEU A 35 4.98 9.84 2.93
CA LEU A 35 3.71 9.76 2.20
C LEU A 35 2.49 9.69 3.14
N ALA A 36 2.57 8.90 4.22
CA ALA A 36 1.47 8.69 5.17
C ALA A 36 1.23 9.89 6.09
N SER A 37 2.32 10.54 6.54
CA SER A 37 2.30 11.51 7.64
C SER A 37 1.29 12.64 7.45
N PRO A 38 1.20 13.31 6.28
CA PRO A 38 0.25 14.42 6.12
C PRO A 38 -1.23 14.00 6.24
N ALA A 39 -1.55 12.75 5.87
CA ALA A 39 -2.90 12.20 6.00
C ALA A 39 -3.20 11.83 7.46
N ALA A 40 -2.30 11.11 8.13
CA ALA A 40 -2.42 10.76 9.54
C ALA A 40 -2.57 11.99 10.45
N ASP A 41 -1.73 13.00 10.25
CA ASP A 41 -1.77 14.29 10.94
C ASP A 41 -3.13 14.99 10.80
N SER A 42 -3.76 14.90 9.61
CA SER A 42 -5.08 15.52 9.39
C SER A 42 -6.20 14.91 10.24
N TRP A 43 -6.00 13.69 10.71
CA TRP A 43 -6.90 12.97 11.61
C TRP A 43 -6.46 13.08 13.09
N GLY A 44 -5.28 13.63 13.38
CA GLY A 44 -4.69 13.63 14.72
C GLY A 44 -4.22 12.24 15.16
N LEU A 45 -3.83 11.38 14.21
CA LEU A 45 -3.44 10.00 14.46
C LEU A 45 -1.93 9.79 14.28
N PRO A 46 -1.33 8.83 15.02
CA PRO A 46 0.06 8.46 14.80
C PRO A 46 0.21 7.64 13.50
N VAL A 47 1.42 7.67 12.96
CA VAL A 47 1.90 6.65 12.01
C VAL A 47 2.67 5.59 12.80
N ILE A 48 2.23 4.35 12.75
CA ILE A 48 2.95 3.21 13.34
C ILE A 48 3.97 2.73 12.30
N THR A 49 5.25 2.80 12.67
CA THR A 49 6.34 2.48 11.76
C THR A 49 6.89 1.08 12.01
N TYR A 50 6.90 0.29 10.94
CA TYR A 50 7.62 -0.98 10.83
C TYR A 50 8.93 -0.71 10.09
N ALA A 51 9.76 0.15 10.70
CA ALA A 51 10.79 0.88 9.99
C ALA A 51 11.92 -0.02 9.47
N VAL A 52 12.30 0.21 8.22
CA VAL A 52 13.57 -0.19 7.63
C VAL A 52 14.37 1.07 7.33
N VAL A 53 15.56 1.17 7.93
CA VAL A 53 16.51 2.27 7.69
C VAL A 53 17.76 1.66 7.06
N PRO A 54 17.88 1.65 5.72
CA PRO A 54 19.02 1.03 5.07
C PRO A 54 20.31 1.73 5.49
N LEU A 55 21.25 0.97 6.03
CA LEU A 55 22.59 1.46 6.35
C LEU A 55 23.46 1.44 5.08
N ALA A 56 24.46 2.31 5.02
CA ALA A 56 25.29 2.48 3.82
C ALA A 56 26.01 1.21 3.34
N GLU A 57 26.20 0.24 4.24
CA GLU A 57 26.90 -1.01 3.98
C GLU A 57 25.98 -2.15 3.54
N MET A 58 24.66 -1.96 3.61
CA MET A 58 23.70 -2.98 3.24
C MET A 58 23.51 -3.06 1.73
N ASP A 59 23.57 -4.26 1.18
CA ASP A 59 23.23 -4.48 -0.22
C ASP A 59 21.71 -4.53 -0.46
N ALA A 60 21.32 -4.54 -1.74
CA ALA A 60 19.91 -4.53 -2.13
C ALA A 60 19.13 -5.79 -1.66
N VAL A 61 19.80 -6.94 -1.53
CA VAL A 61 19.19 -8.19 -1.06
C VAL A 61 18.96 -8.11 0.45
N GLU A 62 19.94 -7.63 1.20
CA GLU A 62 19.83 -7.42 2.65
C GLU A 62 18.71 -6.42 2.99
N VAL A 63 18.64 -5.29 2.28
CA VAL A 63 17.55 -4.33 2.44
C VAL A 63 16.21 -4.98 2.12
N SER A 64 16.12 -5.72 1.01
CA SER A 64 14.89 -6.40 0.63
C SER A 64 14.42 -7.41 1.68
N ASN A 65 15.34 -8.21 2.23
CA ASN A 65 15.06 -9.17 3.30
C ASN A 65 14.60 -8.48 4.58
N TRP A 66 15.18 -7.32 4.92
CA TRP A 66 14.75 -6.56 6.08
C TRP A 66 13.33 -6.01 5.90
N VAL A 67 13.01 -5.48 4.72
CA VAL A 67 11.63 -5.04 4.39
C VAL A 67 10.67 -6.22 4.42
N THR A 68 11.03 -7.39 3.91
CA THR A 68 10.21 -8.60 4.01
C THR A 68 9.93 -8.98 5.46
N ASN A 69 10.93 -8.93 6.34
CA ASN A 69 10.74 -9.19 7.76
C ASN A 69 9.82 -8.17 8.44
N GLN A 70 9.95 -6.88 8.12
CA GLN A 70 9.04 -5.84 8.62
C GLN A 70 7.62 -6.00 8.05
N THR A 71 7.48 -6.45 6.80
CA THR A 71 6.18 -6.75 6.17
C THR A 71 5.46 -7.87 6.90
N ARG A 72 6.18 -8.95 7.23
CA ARG A 72 5.65 -10.06 8.03
C ARG A 72 5.24 -9.62 9.43
N ARG A 73 6.05 -8.78 10.09
CA ARG A 73 5.73 -8.22 11.41
C ARG A 73 4.47 -7.36 11.37
N ALA A 74 4.36 -6.46 10.39
CA ALA A 74 3.20 -5.60 10.21
C ALA A 74 1.92 -6.39 9.96
N ALA A 75 1.96 -7.39 9.06
CA ALA A 75 0.81 -8.24 8.80
C ALA A 75 0.46 -9.12 10.00
N THR A 76 1.45 -9.63 10.73
CA THR A 76 1.21 -10.42 11.96
C THR A 76 0.53 -9.58 13.03
N ASP A 77 1.01 -8.35 13.27
CA ASP A 77 0.35 -7.44 14.21
C ASP A 77 -1.07 -7.12 13.74
N LEU A 78 -1.27 -6.74 12.47
CA LEU A 78 -2.58 -6.42 11.92
C LEU A 78 -3.59 -7.57 12.09
N MET A 79 -3.17 -8.80 11.77
CA MET A 79 -4.08 -9.95 11.72
C MET A 79 -4.31 -10.63 13.08
N ASN A 80 -3.39 -10.47 14.04
CA ASN A 80 -3.46 -11.20 15.31
C ASN A 80 -3.70 -10.31 16.53
N ASN A 81 -3.48 -8.99 16.43
CA ASN A 81 -3.70 -8.08 17.54
C ASN A 81 -5.18 -7.64 17.57
N PRO A 82 -5.95 -7.97 18.63
CA PRO A 82 -7.36 -7.63 18.71
C PRO A 82 -7.66 -6.13 18.62
N ARG A 83 -6.66 -5.27 18.88
CA ARG A 83 -6.77 -3.82 18.71
C ARG A 83 -7.23 -3.41 17.31
N TRP A 84 -6.88 -4.19 16.28
CA TRP A 84 -7.17 -3.85 14.89
C TRP A 84 -8.42 -4.53 14.33
N HIS A 85 -9.04 -5.45 15.08
CA HIS A 85 -10.19 -6.18 14.60
C HIS A 85 -11.37 -5.25 14.35
N GLN A 86 -12.03 -5.43 13.20
CA GLN A 86 -13.17 -4.59 12.75
C GLN A 86 -12.81 -3.10 12.64
N LYS A 87 -11.52 -2.78 12.48
CA LYS A 87 -11.02 -1.43 12.26
C LYS A 87 -10.52 -1.27 10.83
N THR A 88 -10.58 -0.05 10.34
CA THR A 88 -9.90 0.34 9.11
C THR A 88 -8.47 0.77 9.43
N VAL A 89 -7.48 0.11 8.83
CA VAL A 89 -6.07 0.48 8.92
C VAL A 89 -5.56 0.81 7.52
N VAL A 90 -4.80 1.89 7.38
CA VAL A 90 -4.17 2.26 6.11
C VAL A 90 -2.73 1.77 6.12
N MET A 91 -2.38 0.85 5.23
CA MET A 91 -0.99 0.41 5.05
C MET A 91 -0.36 1.11 3.85
N VAL A 92 0.67 1.92 4.09
CA VAL A 92 1.46 2.56 3.04
C VAL A 92 2.77 1.79 2.89
N TRP A 93 2.97 1.16 1.73
CA TRP A 93 4.02 0.15 1.58
C TRP A 93 4.72 0.24 0.22
N GLU A 94 5.93 -0.30 0.13
CA GLU A 94 6.66 -0.43 -1.14
C GLU A 94 5.98 -1.46 -2.04
N HIS A 95 5.79 -1.11 -3.32
CA HIS A 95 5.07 -1.94 -4.30
C HIS A 95 5.51 -3.42 -4.37
N LYS A 96 6.81 -3.68 -4.31
CA LYS A 96 7.40 -5.03 -4.35
C LYS A 96 6.99 -5.89 -3.16
N HIS A 97 6.64 -5.27 -2.04
CA HIS A 97 6.20 -5.93 -0.83
C HIS A 97 4.68 -5.87 -0.64
N ILE A 98 3.95 -5.21 -1.56
CA ILE A 98 2.50 -5.37 -1.68
C ILE A 98 2.18 -6.66 -2.44
N ALA A 99 2.73 -6.84 -3.64
CA ALA A 99 2.60 -8.05 -4.45
C ALA A 99 3.77 -8.21 -5.43
N ASN A 100 4.43 -9.37 -5.46
CA ASN A 100 5.54 -9.62 -6.39
C ASN A 100 5.72 -11.11 -6.67
N GLU A 101 5.21 -11.57 -7.81
CA GLU A 101 5.23 -12.98 -8.23
C GLU A 101 6.66 -13.55 -8.27
N LYS A 102 7.62 -12.80 -8.81
CA LYS A 102 9.02 -13.26 -8.86
C LYS A 102 9.63 -13.43 -7.46
N MET A 103 9.29 -12.56 -6.52
CA MET A 103 9.77 -12.68 -5.14
C MET A 103 9.16 -13.90 -4.45
N VAL A 104 7.89 -14.19 -4.72
CA VAL A 104 7.19 -15.39 -4.24
C VAL A 104 7.79 -16.67 -4.83
N GLU A 105 8.01 -16.71 -6.14
CA GLU A 105 8.63 -17.86 -6.84
C GLU A 105 10.02 -18.18 -6.29
N ASN A 106 10.82 -17.17 -5.97
CA ASN A 106 12.15 -17.34 -5.41
C ASN A 106 12.15 -17.74 -3.93
N ASN A 107 11.01 -17.66 -3.23
CA ASN A 107 10.88 -17.94 -1.80
C ASN A 107 9.61 -18.76 -1.53
N PRO A 108 9.49 -19.99 -2.09
CA PRO A 108 8.24 -20.75 -2.03
C PRO A 108 7.80 -21.11 -0.60
N ASP A 109 8.75 -21.23 0.32
CA ASP A 109 8.51 -21.59 1.73
C ASP A 109 8.22 -20.38 2.63
N LEU A 110 8.23 -19.17 2.07
CA LEU A 110 8.04 -17.92 2.81
C LEU A 110 6.92 -17.08 2.20
N MET A 111 6.06 -16.55 3.07
CA MET A 111 5.16 -15.47 2.69
C MET A 111 5.95 -14.16 2.71
N VAL A 112 6.13 -13.56 1.53
CA VAL A 112 7.09 -12.45 1.32
C VAL A 112 6.43 -11.12 0.97
N ASP A 113 5.16 -11.11 0.59
CA ASP A 113 4.39 -9.91 0.27
C ASP A 113 3.07 -9.82 1.06
N LEU A 114 2.49 -8.61 1.11
CA LEU A 114 1.22 -8.38 1.80
C LEU A 114 0.08 -9.18 1.18
N ARG A 115 0.06 -9.41 -0.14
CA ARG A 115 -0.97 -10.22 -0.81
C ARG A 115 -1.09 -11.62 -0.18
N GLN A 116 0.03 -12.31 0.05
CA GLN A 116 0.05 -13.61 0.74
C GLN A 116 -0.29 -13.46 2.22
N LEU A 117 0.38 -12.52 2.90
CA LEU A 117 0.29 -12.37 4.37
C LEU A 117 -1.11 -11.93 4.84
N LEU A 118 -1.81 -11.16 4.02
CA LEU A 118 -3.19 -10.72 4.21
C LEU A 118 -4.21 -11.72 3.66
N LYS A 119 -3.76 -12.92 3.26
CA LYS A 119 -4.59 -14.05 2.83
C LYS A 119 -5.47 -13.74 1.62
N LEU A 120 -5.05 -12.87 0.70
CA LEU A 120 -5.89 -12.49 -0.45
C LEU A 120 -6.17 -13.68 -1.39
N ASP A 121 -5.36 -14.73 -1.33
CA ASP A 121 -5.64 -16.00 -2.02
C ASP A 121 -6.84 -16.78 -1.46
N GLN A 122 -7.41 -16.36 -0.32
CA GLN A 122 -8.57 -16.97 0.31
C GLN A 122 -9.87 -16.18 0.05
N LEU A 123 -9.80 -15.12 -0.77
CA LEU A 123 -10.96 -14.37 -1.23
C LEU A 123 -11.92 -15.28 -2.01
N PRO A 124 -13.23 -14.96 -2.03
CA PRO A 124 -14.17 -15.58 -2.97
C PRO A 124 -13.67 -15.46 -4.42
N ALA A 125 -13.97 -16.47 -5.25
CA ALA A 125 -13.41 -16.61 -6.58
C ALA A 125 -13.63 -15.37 -7.47
N GLU A 126 -14.78 -14.70 -7.33
CA GLU A 126 -15.15 -13.49 -8.05
C GLU A 126 -14.27 -12.26 -7.72
N TYR A 127 -13.60 -12.27 -6.56
CA TYR A 127 -12.66 -11.23 -6.15
C TYR A 127 -11.21 -11.67 -6.36
N GLN A 128 -10.91 -12.95 -6.15
CA GLN A 128 -9.56 -13.50 -6.29
C GLN A 128 -8.98 -13.23 -7.69
N VAL A 129 -9.79 -13.38 -8.75
CA VAL A 129 -9.38 -13.09 -10.14
C VAL A 129 -9.01 -11.62 -10.39
N LYS A 130 -9.42 -10.71 -9.50
CA LYS A 130 -9.12 -9.27 -9.60
C LYS A 130 -7.86 -8.87 -8.86
N VAL A 131 -7.28 -9.76 -8.04
CA VAL A 131 -6.07 -9.47 -7.26
C VAL A 131 -4.84 -9.73 -8.14
N PRO A 132 -4.07 -8.69 -8.52
CA PRO A 132 -2.84 -8.88 -9.27
C PRO A 132 -1.80 -9.65 -8.45
N LYS A 133 -1.14 -10.62 -9.07
CA LYS A 133 -0.02 -11.35 -8.43
C LYS A 133 1.24 -10.50 -8.29
N THR A 134 1.39 -9.48 -9.14
CA THR A 134 2.49 -8.53 -9.12
C THR A 134 1.94 -7.11 -9.20
N TRP A 135 2.42 -6.24 -8.30
CA TRP A 135 2.18 -4.82 -8.43
C TRP A 135 3.03 -4.26 -9.57
N SER A 136 2.38 -3.71 -10.60
CA SER A 136 3.10 -3.14 -11.75
C SER A 136 4.01 -2.00 -11.30
N GLY A 137 5.32 -2.13 -11.56
CA GLY A 137 6.31 -1.11 -11.17
C GLY A 137 6.09 0.26 -11.83
N ALA A 138 5.26 0.32 -12.87
CA ALA A 138 4.91 1.54 -13.57
C ALA A 138 3.66 2.24 -12.99
N ASN A 139 3.03 1.68 -11.95
CA ASN A 139 1.77 2.15 -11.39
C ASN A 139 1.92 2.52 -9.91
N TYR A 140 1.60 3.76 -9.56
CA TYR A 140 1.54 4.24 -8.16
C TYR A 140 0.16 4.80 -7.78
N ASN A 141 -0.78 4.78 -8.74
CA ASN A 141 -2.03 5.54 -8.67
C ASN A 141 -3.24 4.67 -8.31
N TYR A 142 -3.07 3.67 -7.45
CA TYR A 142 -4.16 2.78 -7.05
C TYR A 142 -4.15 2.53 -5.56
N PHE A 143 -5.33 2.32 -4.99
CA PHE A 143 -5.54 1.72 -3.68
C PHE A 143 -6.01 0.28 -3.87
N TRP A 144 -5.52 -0.61 -3.02
CA TRP A 144 -6.15 -1.90 -2.80
C TRP A 144 -6.95 -1.79 -1.50
N ILE A 145 -8.25 -2.00 -1.61
CA ILE A 145 -9.19 -1.99 -0.48
C ILE A 145 -9.62 -3.43 -0.27
N VAL A 146 -9.47 -3.92 0.96
CA VAL A 146 -9.76 -5.30 1.33
C VAL A 146 -10.67 -5.27 2.54
N ASP A 147 -11.84 -5.90 2.39
CA ASP A 147 -12.78 -6.07 3.49
C ASP A 147 -12.62 -7.46 4.11
N TYR A 148 -12.72 -7.51 5.43
CA TYR A 148 -12.63 -8.74 6.22
C TYR A 148 -13.91 -8.96 7.00
N ASP A 149 -14.29 -10.22 7.17
CA ASP A 149 -15.32 -10.60 8.12
C ASP A 149 -14.81 -10.55 9.57
N THR A 150 -15.70 -10.84 10.52
CA THR A 150 -15.38 -10.84 11.96
C THR A 150 -14.39 -11.93 12.38
N SER A 151 -14.14 -12.93 11.54
CA SER A 151 -13.15 -13.99 11.76
C SER A 151 -11.76 -13.62 11.23
N GLY A 152 -11.63 -12.47 10.56
CA GLY A 152 -10.39 -12.05 9.91
C GLY A 152 -10.14 -12.74 8.57
N LYS A 153 -11.18 -13.28 7.92
CA LYS A 153 -11.11 -13.81 6.56
C LYS A 153 -11.45 -12.70 5.56
N PRO A 154 -10.67 -12.52 4.47
CA PRO A 154 -10.99 -11.52 3.47
C PRO A 154 -12.23 -11.94 2.68
N VAL A 155 -13.16 -11.00 2.47
CA VAL A 155 -14.46 -11.24 1.84
C VAL A 155 -14.70 -10.39 0.60
N ALA A 156 -14.02 -9.25 0.46
CA ALA A 156 -14.09 -8.43 -0.74
C ALA A 156 -12.75 -7.77 -1.05
N PHE A 157 -12.55 -7.49 -2.34
CA PHE A 157 -11.40 -6.76 -2.85
C PHE A 157 -11.86 -5.73 -3.89
N ALA A 158 -11.39 -4.50 -3.75
CA ALA A 158 -11.55 -3.45 -4.73
C ALA A 158 -10.21 -2.79 -5.04
N GLN A 159 -9.97 -2.61 -6.34
CA GLN A 159 -8.87 -1.79 -6.83
C GLN A 159 -9.43 -0.42 -7.23
N GLN A 160 -9.06 0.62 -6.50
CA GLN A 160 -9.55 1.97 -6.74
C GLN A 160 -8.45 2.86 -7.29
N ARG A 161 -8.67 3.41 -8.49
CA ARG A 161 -7.76 4.37 -9.10
C ARG A 161 -7.76 5.71 -8.37
N GLN A 162 -6.57 6.29 -8.21
CA GLN A 162 -6.34 7.64 -7.74
C GLN A 162 -6.50 8.61 -8.91
N ASP A 163 -7.70 9.15 -9.05
CA ASP A 163 -8.03 10.17 -10.03
C ASP A 163 -7.99 11.56 -9.37
N PHE A 164 -6.85 12.23 -9.45
CA PHE A 164 -6.67 13.55 -8.85
C PHE A 164 -7.33 14.64 -9.70
N SER A 165 -8.17 15.48 -9.08
CA SER A 165 -8.80 16.64 -9.72
C SER A 165 -8.25 18.00 -9.24
N GLY A 166 -8.74 19.08 -9.83
CA GLY A 166 -8.42 20.47 -9.45
C GLY A 166 -6.93 20.78 -9.62
N LYS A 167 -6.31 21.43 -8.62
CA LYS A 167 -4.88 21.76 -8.67
C LYS A 167 -3.93 20.55 -8.73
N TYR A 168 -4.44 19.34 -8.59
CA TYR A 168 -3.67 18.09 -8.66
C TYR A 168 -3.92 17.30 -9.95
N SER A 169 -4.70 17.83 -10.90
CA SER A 169 -5.04 17.13 -12.15
C SER A 169 -3.87 16.86 -13.08
N GLY A 170 -2.73 17.50 -12.85
CA GLY A 170 -1.48 17.25 -13.59
C GLY A 170 -0.60 16.14 -13.02
N LEU A 171 -1.06 15.43 -11.98
CA LEU A 171 -0.35 14.27 -11.43
C LEU A 171 -0.50 13.04 -12.34
N PRO A 172 0.46 12.09 -12.27
CA PRO A 172 0.37 10.82 -12.99
C PRO A 172 -1.00 10.16 -12.82
N ASN A 173 -1.59 9.70 -13.93
CA ASN A 173 -2.88 9.04 -13.92
C ASN A 173 -2.96 7.97 -15.02
N ASN A 174 -2.01 7.03 -15.05
CA ASN A 174 -1.95 5.92 -16.00
C ASN A 174 -2.84 4.72 -15.58
N ASP A 175 -3.37 3.99 -16.56
CA ASP A 175 -4.13 2.75 -16.35
C ASP A 175 -3.23 1.66 -15.73
N TRP A 176 -3.82 0.71 -15.01
CA TRP A 176 -3.07 -0.40 -14.40
C TRP A 176 -2.28 -1.19 -15.45
N GLY A 177 -0.99 -1.44 -15.18
CA GLY A 177 -0.08 -2.12 -16.11
C GLY A 177 0.48 -1.24 -17.23
N VAL A 178 0.00 0.00 -17.38
CA VAL A 178 0.47 0.94 -18.41
C VAL A 178 1.45 1.92 -17.77
N ALA A 179 2.62 2.14 -18.36
CA ALA A 179 3.55 3.14 -17.84
C ALA A 179 3.05 4.58 -18.07
N GLU A 180 3.42 5.48 -17.16
CA GLU A 180 3.13 6.90 -17.38
C GLU A 180 3.86 7.42 -18.62
N VAL A 181 3.10 8.01 -19.54
CA VAL A 181 3.67 8.75 -20.67
C VAL A 181 4.14 10.11 -20.14
N LEU A 182 5.38 10.15 -19.67
CA LEU A 182 6.01 11.39 -19.24
C LEU A 182 6.02 12.41 -20.38
N ALA A 183 5.42 13.57 -20.16
CA ALA A 183 5.50 14.68 -21.11
C ALA A 183 6.96 14.97 -21.47
N ALA A 184 7.24 15.27 -22.73
CA ALA A 184 8.60 15.48 -23.25
C ALA A 184 9.38 16.58 -22.49
N LYS A 185 8.68 17.51 -21.84
CA LYS A 185 9.24 18.60 -21.02
C LYS A 185 9.36 18.27 -19.53
N SER A 186 8.97 17.07 -19.09
CA SER A 186 9.12 16.67 -17.69
C SER A 186 10.60 16.56 -17.36
N LYS A 187 11.01 17.15 -16.24
CA LYS A 187 12.38 17.03 -15.71
C LYS A 187 12.61 15.72 -14.94
N CYS A 188 11.66 14.79 -15.01
CA CYS A 188 11.74 13.50 -14.36
C CYS A 188 12.80 12.64 -15.05
N LYS A 189 13.73 12.07 -14.29
CA LYS A 189 14.68 11.09 -14.83
C LYS A 189 13.89 9.86 -15.30
N ARG A 190 14.03 9.52 -16.58
CA ARG A 190 13.57 8.23 -17.11
C ARG A 190 14.50 7.16 -16.55
N TRP A 191 14.01 6.36 -15.61
CA TRP A 191 14.74 5.19 -15.15
C TRP A 191 14.65 4.12 -16.24
N ARG A 192 15.80 3.63 -16.69
CA ARG A 192 15.91 2.49 -17.63
C ARG A 192 15.83 1.18 -16.87
#